data_AF-A0A6A7LJF7-F1
#
_entry.id   AF-A0A6A7LJF7-F1
#
_cell.length_a   1.000
_cell.length_b   1.000
_cell.length_c   1.000
_cell.angle_alpha   90.00
_cell.angle_beta   90.00
_cell.angle_gamma   90.00
#
_symmetry.space_group_name_H-M   'P 1'
#
loop_
_entity.id
_entity.type
_entity.pdbx_description
1 polymer ?
#
loop_
_entity_poly.entity_id
_entity_poly.type
_entity_poly.pdbx_seq_one_letter_code
_entity_poly.pdbx_strand_id
1 'polypeptide(L)'
;MQKHKLLELNKIIEERIGSLREEVEIATNMKLNPLYIIDRKDEIESLRWTTRIIRCVLDRAIDGRQQLGVSNIRLELEDTKKFENMLHDKIQELEIELEDLNIAREKEVLVNEIDTLDCVLGHLFNLKSGGDETRATEIGGVNNNFHQREKFIKTQDLETKISAQI
;
A
#
# COMPACT_ATOMS: atom_id res chain seq x y z
N MET A 1 -11.33 -25.99 4.41
CA MET A 1 -9.89 -25.70 4.50
C MET A 1 -9.75 -24.21 4.72
N GLN A 2 -9.11 -23.81 5.81
CA GLN A 2 -8.78 -22.40 6.05
C GLN A 2 -7.81 -21.96 4.94
N LYS A 3 -8.16 -20.89 4.23
CA LYS A 3 -7.29 -20.32 3.19
C LYS A 3 -6.20 -19.53 3.89
N HIS A 4 -4.97 -19.66 3.41
CA HIS A 4 -3.81 -18.96 3.96
C HIS A 4 -3.98 -17.45 3.80
N LYS A 5 -3.89 -16.68 4.88
CA LYS A 5 -4.15 -15.22 4.88
C LYS A 5 -3.35 -14.44 3.83
N LEU A 6 -2.06 -14.75 3.62
CA LEU A 6 -1.28 -14.08 2.57
C LEU A 6 -1.78 -14.35 1.15
N LEU A 7 -2.37 -15.53 0.89
CA LEU A 7 -2.98 -15.81 -0.42
C LEU A 7 -4.29 -15.03 -0.60
N GLU A 8 -5.03 -14.77 0.48
CA GLU A 8 -6.22 -13.92 0.45
C GLU A 8 -5.83 -12.46 0.25
N LEU A 9 -4.83 -11.97 0.98
CA LEU A 9 -4.27 -10.63 0.80
C LEU A 9 -3.79 -10.41 -0.63
N ASN A 10 -3.08 -11.38 -1.20
CA ASN A 10 -2.60 -11.29 -2.58
C ASN A 10 -3.75 -11.13 -3.58
N LYS A 11 -4.91 -11.76 -3.34
CA LYS A 11 -6.08 -11.59 -4.21
C LYS A 11 -6.64 -10.19 -4.14
N ILE A 12 -6.77 -9.63 -2.93
CA ILE A 12 -7.23 -8.24 -2.72
C ILE A 12 -6.31 -7.26 -3.47
N ILE A 13 -5.00 -7.48 -3.37
CA ILE A 13 -3.99 -6.66 -4.06
C ILE A 13 -4.12 -6.78 -5.58
N GLU A 14 -4.22 -8.00 -6.13
CA GLU A 14 -4.37 -8.21 -7.58
C GLU A 14 -5.67 -7.59 -8.13
N GLU A 15 -6.78 -7.69 -7.38
CA GLU A 15 -8.04 -7.02 -7.73
C GLU A 15 -7.87 -5.50 -7.77
N ARG A 16 -7.18 -4.90 -6.79
CA ARG A 16 -6.88 -3.47 -6.77
C ARG A 16 -5.96 -3.05 -7.93
N ILE A 17 -4.92 -3.83 -8.24
CA ILE A 17 -4.05 -3.60 -9.41
C ILE A 17 -4.88 -3.62 -10.71
N GLY A 18 -5.82 -4.57 -10.84
CA GLY A 18 -6.73 -4.64 -11.98
C GLY A 18 -7.54 -3.36 -12.13
N SER A 19 -8.21 -2.93 -11.05
CA SER A 19 -8.99 -1.69 -11.01
C SER A 19 -8.15 -0.45 -11.35
N LEU A 20 -6.93 -0.34 -10.81
CA LEU A 20 -6.04 0.78 -11.09
C LEU A 20 -5.58 0.81 -12.55
N ARG A 21 -5.38 -0.34 -13.19
CA ARG A 21 -5.03 -0.39 -14.61
C ARG A 21 -6.16 0.14 -15.49
N GLU A 22 -7.39 -0.27 -15.19
CA GLU A 22 -8.58 0.26 -15.87
C GLU A 22 -8.70 1.77 -15.66
N GLU A 23 -8.50 2.25 -14.43
CA GLU A 23 -8.51 3.68 -14.09
C GLU A 23 -7.45 4.46 -14.88
N VAL A 24 -6.22 3.93 -14.98
CA VAL A 24 -5.12 4.52 -15.77
C VAL A 24 -5.45 4.55 -17.26
N GLU A 25 -6.03 3.48 -17.81
CA GLU A 25 -6.42 3.41 -19.21
C GLU A 25 -7.51 4.44 -19.54
N ILE A 26 -8.56 4.50 -18.73
CA ILE A 26 -9.64 5.48 -18.88
C ILE A 26 -9.08 6.90 -18.76
N ALA A 27 -8.29 7.19 -17.73
CA ALA A 27 -7.71 8.51 -17.50
C ALA A 27 -6.81 8.96 -18.66
N THR A 28 -6.03 8.03 -19.22
CA THR A 28 -5.18 8.29 -20.39
C THR A 28 -6.02 8.60 -21.62
N ASN A 29 -7.06 7.80 -21.89
CA ASN A 29 -7.96 7.99 -23.04
C ASN A 29 -8.76 9.29 -22.95
N MET A 30 -9.19 9.66 -21.73
CA MET A 30 -9.88 10.92 -21.45
C MET A 30 -8.94 12.12 -21.37
N LYS A 31 -7.63 11.92 -21.50
CA LYS A 31 -6.60 12.98 -21.38
C LYS A 31 -6.74 13.74 -20.07
N LEU A 32 -6.98 13.02 -18.97
CA LEU A 32 -7.00 13.58 -17.63
C LEU A 32 -5.60 14.10 -17.24
N ASN A 33 -5.53 14.74 -16.08
CA ASN A 33 -4.29 15.28 -15.55
C ASN A 33 -3.17 14.22 -15.55
N PRO A 34 -2.02 14.48 -16.22
CA PRO A 34 -0.89 13.57 -16.24
C PRO A 34 -0.36 13.20 -14.85
N LEU A 35 -0.41 14.13 -13.89
CA LEU A 35 0.05 13.86 -12.52
C LEU A 35 -0.80 12.76 -11.85
N TYR A 36 -2.12 12.81 -12.03
CA TYR A 36 -3.02 11.77 -11.54
C TYR A 36 -2.71 10.40 -12.15
N ILE A 37 -2.42 10.36 -13.46
CA ILE A 37 -2.06 9.11 -14.15
C ILE A 37 -0.74 8.54 -13.59
N ILE A 38 0.23 9.41 -13.29
CA ILE A 38 1.50 9.01 -12.70
C ILE A 38 1.28 8.45 -11.29
N ASP A 39 0.53 9.17 -10.44
CA ASP A 39 0.27 8.72 -9.06
C ASP A 39 -0.38 7.32 -9.02
N ARG A 40 -1.30 7.02 -9.96
CA ARG A 40 -1.92 5.69 -10.07
C ARG A 40 -0.95 4.61 -10.55
N LYS A 41 0.00 4.97 -11.41
CA LYS A 41 1.07 4.05 -11.83
C LYS A 41 2.04 3.76 -10.69
N ASP A 42 2.33 4.76 -9.86
CA ASP A 42 3.18 4.62 -8.68
C ASP A 42 2.51 3.68 -7.67
N GLU A 43 1.21 3.87 -7.37
CA GLU A 43 0.41 2.96 -6.52
C GLU A 43 0.44 1.51 -7.04
N ILE A 44 0.30 1.31 -8.36
CA ILE A 44 0.42 -0.02 -8.98
C ILE A 44 1.81 -0.64 -8.71
N GLU A 45 2.89 0.13 -8.78
CA GLU A 45 4.23 -0.41 -8.58
C GLU A 45 4.48 -0.78 -7.12
N SER A 46 4.01 0.02 -6.16
CA SER A 46 4.04 -0.32 -4.73
C SER A 46 3.30 -1.63 -4.45
N LEU A 47 2.10 -1.80 -5.01
CA LEU A 47 1.30 -3.03 -4.86
C LEU A 47 1.98 -4.24 -5.52
N ARG A 48 2.64 -4.06 -6.67
CA ARG A 48 3.43 -5.15 -7.29
C ARG A 48 4.62 -5.54 -6.44
N TRP A 49 5.29 -4.58 -5.81
CA TRP A 49 6.34 -4.90 -4.84
C TRP A 49 5.78 -5.75 -3.71
N THR A 50 4.61 -5.39 -3.15
CA THR A 50 3.93 -6.20 -2.14
C THR A 50 3.66 -7.63 -2.61
N THR A 51 3.09 -7.82 -3.81
CA THR A 51 2.87 -9.16 -4.42
C THR A 51 4.18 -9.95 -4.51
N ARG A 52 5.29 -9.31 -4.91
CA ARG A 52 6.61 -9.96 -4.98
C ARG A 52 7.07 -10.43 -3.60
N ILE A 53 6.89 -9.61 -2.56
CA ILE A 53 7.27 -9.98 -1.19
C ILE A 53 6.41 -11.13 -0.65
N ILE A 54 5.09 -11.08 -0.86
CA ILE A 54 4.19 -12.19 -0.49
C ILE A 54 4.67 -13.50 -1.10
N ARG A 55 4.99 -13.49 -2.41
CA ARG A 55 5.51 -14.67 -3.09
C ARG A 55 6.85 -15.13 -2.49
N CYS A 56 7.80 -14.22 -2.25
CA CYS A 56 9.08 -14.55 -1.62
C CYS A 56 8.92 -15.22 -0.24
N VAL A 57 7.94 -14.80 0.55
CA VAL A 57 7.63 -15.41 1.85
C VAL A 57 7.07 -16.82 1.67
N LEU A 58 6.07 -16.96 0.79
CA LEU A 58 5.40 -18.23 0.54
C LEU A 58 6.32 -19.28 -0.11
N ASP A 59 7.15 -18.87 -1.08
CA ASP A 59 8.06 -19.78 -1.79
C ASP A 59 9.16 -20.32 -0.87
N ARG A 60 9.77 -19.46 -0.04
CA ARG A 60 10.78 -19.90 0.95
C ARG A 60 10.23 -20.89 1.95
N ALA A 61 8.97 -20.73 2.32
CA ALA A 61 8.36 -21.69 3.20
C ALA A 61 8.15 -23.04 2.49
N ILE A 62 7.96 -23.10 1.16
CA ILE A 62 7.90 -24.39 0.42
C ILE A 62 9.24 -25.14 0.52
N ASP A 63 10.37 -24.45 0.38
CA ASP A 63 11.71 -25.08 0.44
C ASP A 63 12.06 -25.60 1.85
N GLY A 64 11.64 -24.90 2.91
CA GLY A 64 11.79 -25.36 4.30
C GLY A 64 10.75 -26.41 4.74
N ARG A 65 9.56 -26.40 4.10
CA ARG A 65 8.41 -27.28 4.41
C ARG A 65 8.65 -28.76 4.09
N GLN A 66 9.58 -29.10 3.20
CA GLN A 66 9.90 -30.51 2.91
C GLN A 66 10.60 -31.23 4.08
N GLN A 67 11.14 -30.51 5.08
CA GLN A 67 11.95 -31.12 6.15
C GLN A 67 11.25 -31.31 7.49
N LEU A 68 10.20 -30.56 7.81
CA LEU A 68 9.65 -30.52 9.16
C LEU A 68 8.14 -30.70 9.11
N GLY A 69 7.63 -31.75 9.78
CA GLY A 69 6.20 -32.03 9.98
C GLY A 69 5.49 -30.98 10.84
N VAL A 70 5.64 -29.70 10.52
CA VAL A 70 5.02 -28.56 11.20
C VAL A 70 3.55 -28.49 10.82
N SER A 71 2.69 -28.16 11.79
CA SER A 71 1.26 -27.94 11.52
C SER A 71 1.06 -26.70 10.64
N ASN A 72 0.17 -26.80 9.64
CA ASN A 72 -0.15 -25.73 8.68
C ASN A 72 -0.42 -24.36 9.32
N ILE A 73 -1.00 -24.32 10.53
CA ILE A 73 -1.35 -23.09 11.25
C ILE A 73 -0.10 -22.34 11.76
N ARG A 74 0.92 -23.08 12.26
CA ARG A 74 2.16 -22.45 12.74
C ARG A 74 2.94 -21.83 11.59
N LEU A 75 2.97 -22.51 10.45
CA LEU A 75 3.59 -22.02 9.23
C LEU A 75 2.90 -20.75 8.72
N GLU A 76 1.57 -20.74 8.69
CA GLU A 76 0.81 -19.54 8.29
C GLU A 76 1.09 -18.33 9.22
N LEU A 77 1.20 -18.56 10.54
CA LEU A 77 1.54 -17.50 11.48
C LEU A 77 2.95 -16.95 11.24
N GLU A 78 3.92 -17.82 10.98
CA GLU A 78 5.29 -17.43 10.68
C GLU A 78 5.39 -16.65 9.37
N ASP A 79 4.75 -17.15 8.31
CA ASP A 79 4.69 -16.51 7.00
C ASP A 79 4.06 -15.10 7.13
N THR A 80 2.91 -14.98 7.80
CA THR A 80 2.24 -13.69 7.99
C THR A 80 3.01 -12.71 8.86
N LYS A 81 3.73 -13.17 9.89
CA LYS A 81 4.59 -12.33 10.72
C LYS A 81 5.82 -11.84 9.94
N LYS A 82 6.43 -12.72 9.16
CA LYS A 82 7.60 -12.38 8.34
C LYS A 82 7.25 -11.32 7.30
N PHE A 83 6.11 -11.49 6.63
CA PHE A 83 5.60 -10.51 5.68
C PHE A 83 5.33 -9.15 6.34
N GLU A 84 4.65 -9.14 7.48
CA GLU A 84 4.38 -7.93 8.27
C GLU A 84 5.65 -7.18 8.67
N ASN A 85 6.68 -7.89 9.15
CA ASN A 85 7.96 -7.28 9.47
C ASN A 85 8.60 -6.63 8.24
N MET A 86 8.60 -7.31 7.09
CA MET A 86 9.16 -6.76 5.85
C MET A 86 8.43 -5.51 5.36
N LEU A 87 7.11 -5.41 5.60
CA LEU A 87 6.34 -4.20 5.32
C LEU A 87 6.73 -3.06 6.25
N HIS A 88 6.80 -3.31 7.56
CA HIS A 88 7.22 -2.30 8.53
C HIS A 88 8.64 -1.80 8.27
N ASP A 89 9.58 -2.71 7.99
CA ASP A 89 10.97 -2.34 7.66
C ASP A 89 11.01 -1.42 6.42
N LYS A 90 10.18 -1.72 5.40
CA LYS A 90 10.10 -0.89 4.19
C LYS A 90 9.47 0.47 4.45
N ILE A 91 8.38 0.52 5.21
CA ILE A 91 7.74 1.80 5.59
C ILE A 91 8.73 2.67 6.35
N GLN A 92 9.42 2.11 7.33
CA GLN A 92 10.43 2.83 8.10
C GLN A 92 11.58 3.36 7.22
N GLU A 93 12.05 2.57 6.25
CA GLU A 93 13.04 3.03 5.27
C GLU A 93 12.53 4.24 4.48
N LEU A 94 11.29 4.20 3.99
CA LEU A 94 10.69 5.29 3.22
C LEU A 94 10.41 6.53 4.08
N GLU A 95 10.03 6.37 5.35
CA GLU A 95 9.85 7.48 6.29
C GLU A 95 11.16 8.22 6.53
N ILE A 96 12.27 7.50 6.72
CA ILE A 96 13.61 8.10 6.85
C ILE A 96 13.98 8.85 5.56
N GLU A 97 13.74 8.24 4.39
CA GLU A 97 13.99 8.90 3.10
C GLU A 97 13.17 10.18 2.93
N LEU A 98 11.90 10.15 3.35
CA LEU A 98 10.98 11.30 3.27
C LEU A 98 11.44 12.49 4.12
N GLU A 99 12.02 12.24 5.30
CA GLU A 99 12.55 13.28 6.19
C GLU A 99 13.70 14.07 5.54
N ASP A 100 14.60 13.36 4.85
CA ASP A 100 15.80 13.95 4.22
C ASP A 100 15.51 14.60 2.85
N LEU A 101 14.35 14.30 2.26
CA LEU A 101 14.00 14.75 0.93
C LEU A 101 13.62 16.24 0.92
N ASN A 102 13.93 16.96 -0.16
CA ASN A 102 13.57 18.38 -0.33
C ASN A 102 12.75 18.66 -1.59
N ILE A 103 12.60 17.69 -2.49
CA ILE A 103 11.88 17.84 -3.75
C ILE A 103 10.41 17.50 -3.52
N ALA A 104 9.53 18.50 -3.67
CA ALA A 104 8.10 18.35 -3.37
C ALA A 104 7.41 17.19 -4.12
N ARG A 105 7.76 16.99 -5.40
CA ARG A 105 7.18 15.90 -6.20
C ARG A 105 7.62 14.53 -5.69
N GLU A 106 8.89 14.36 -5.35
CA GLU A 106 9.41 13.10 -4.83
C GLU A 106 8.82 12.83 -3.44
N LYS A 107 8.56 13.86 -2.62
CA LYS A 107 7.85 13.72 -1.34
C LYS A 107 6.45 13.16 -1.52
N GLU A 108 5.71 13.70 -2.49
CA GLU A 108 4.36 13.23 -2.81
C GLU A 108 4.37 11.75 -3.23
N VAL A 109 5.37 11.33 -3.99
CA VAL A 109 5.55 9.93 -4.40
C VAL A 109 5.82 9.04 -3.18
N LEU A 110 6.78 9.40 -2.31
CA LEU A 110 7.09 8.64 -1.10
C LEU A 110 5.90 8.54 -0.15
N VAL A 111 5.16 9.64 0.06
CA VAL A 111 3.95 9.63 0.89
C VAL A 111 2.90 8.69 0.31
N ASN A 112 2.66 8.73 -1.01
CA ASN A 112 1.71 7.82 -1.63
C ASN A 112 2.15 6.34 -1.52
N GLU A 113 3.45 6.07 -1.60
CA GLU A 113 3.98 4.72 -1.40
C GLU A 113 3.76 4.23 0.04
N ILE A 114 4.11 5.06 1.05
CA ILE A 114 3.87 4.76 2.47
C ILE A 114 2.38 4.49 2.72
N ASP A 115 1.48 5.39 2.28
CA ASP A 115 0.03 5.24 2.42
C ASP A 115 -0.47 3.92 1.80
N THR A 116 0.11 3.52 0.65
CA THR A 116 -0.24 2.27 -0.02
C THR A 116 0.19 1.05 0.80
N LEU A 117 1.40 1.08 1.37
CA LEU A 117 1.91 -0.01 2.21
C LEU A 117 1.16 -0.12 3.54
N ASP A 118 0.79 1.00 4.15
CA ASP A 118 -0.06 1.04 5.34
C ASP A 118 -1.45 0.47 5.07
N CYS A 119 -2.03 0.75 3.90
CA CYS A 119 -3.29 0.15 3.47
C CYS A 119 -3.18 -1.39 3.41
N VAL A 120 -2.09 -1.91 2.86
CA VAL A 120 -1.81 -3.36 2.84
C VAL A 120 -1.71 -3.93 4.25
N LEU A 121 -1.02 -3.25 5.19
CA LEU A 121 -0.95 -3.65 6.59
C LEU A 121 -2.34 -3.71 7.23
N GLY A 122 -3.19 -2.71 6.99
CA GLY A 122 -4.57 -2.70 7.45
C GLY A 122 -5.37 -3.91 6.95
N HIS A 123 -5.24 -4.25 5.66
CA HIS A 123 -5.86 -5.46 5.11
C HIS A 123 -5.33 -6.75 5.74
N LEU A 124 -4.02 -6.85 5.97
CA LEU A 124 -3.43 -8.00 6.66
C LEU A 124 -3.96 -8.13 8.09
N PHE A 125 -4.06 -7.02 8.83
CA PHE A 125 -4.63 -7.00 10.18
C PHE A 125 -6.06 -7.50 10.20
N ASN A 126 -6.90 -7.04 9.27
CA ASN A 126 -8.30 -7.47 9.13
C ASN A 126 -8.42 -8.98 8.86
N LEU A 127 -7.53 -9.53 8.02
CA LEU A 127 -7.46 -10.97 7.77
C LEU A 127 -6.94 -11.75 8.99
N LYS A 128 -6.08 -11.15 9.81
CA LYS A 128 -5.53 -11.77 11.02
C LYS A 128 -6.56 -11.91 12.13
N SER A 129 -7.31 -10.85 12.40
CA SER A 129 -8.25 -10.71 13.53
C SER A 129 -9.54 -11.52 13.39
N GLY A 130 -9.71 -12.28 12.30
CA GLY A 130 -10.80 -13.25 12.19
C GLY A 130 -12.17 -12.60 12.01
N GLY A 131 -12.30 -11.57 11.17
CA GLY A 131 -13.58 -11.18 10.57
C GLY A 131 -14.77 -10.99 11.52
N ASP A 132 -14.58 -10.59 12.78
CA ASP A 132 -15.69 -10.25 13.66
C ASP A 132 -16.19 -8.82 13.34
N GLU A 133 -17.19 -8.80 12.47
CA GLU A 133 -18.39 -7.97 12.61
C GLU A 133 -18.24 -6.48 12.93
N THR A 134 -17.22 -5.80 12.39
CA THR A 134 -17.24 -4.33 12.26
C THR A 134 -16.85 -3.89 10.85
N ARG A 135 -17.85 -3.99 9.96
CA ARG A 135 -18.00 -3.21 8.73
C ARG A 135 -16.95 -3.41 7.63
N ALA A 136 -17.24 -4.43 6.81
CA ALA A 136 -17.05 -4.38 5.35
C ALA A 136 -17.97 -3.32 4.69
N THR A 137 -18.03 -2.12 5.25
CA THR A 137 -18.73 -0.95 4.72
C THR A 137 -17.84 0.26 4.93
N GLU A 138 -16.79 0.35 4.12
CA GLU A 138 -16.28 1.64 3.63
C GLU A 138 -15.56 1.44 2.28
N ILE A 139 -16.27 0.74 1.37
CA ILE A 139 -16.17 1.06 -0.05
C ILE A 139 -16.71 2.50 -0.17
N GLY A 140 -15.82 3.49 -0.09
CA GLY A 140 -16.18 4.92 -0.13
C GLY A 140 -15.26 5.89 0.66
N GLY A 141 -14.30 5.40 1.45
CA GLY A 141 -13.51 6.23 2.37
C GLY A 141 -12.24 6.89 1.83
N VAL A 142 -11.81 6.63 0.59
CA VAL A 142 -10.59 7.27 0.02
C VAL A 142 -10.79 8.77 -0.24
N ASN A 143 -11.98 9.32 0.01
CA ASN A 143 -12.26 10.75 -0.18
C ASN A 143 -11.81 11.65 1.00
N ASN A 144 -11.38 11.10 2.14
CA ASN A 144 -10.87 11.93 3.24
C ASN A 144 -9.42 12.42 3.01
N ASN A 145 -8.64 11.74 2.16
CA ASN A 145 -7.30 12.23 1.79
C ASN A 145 -7.36 13.35 0.75
N PHE A 146 -8.45 13.47 -0.01
CA PHE A 146 -8.70 14.62 -0.89
C PHE A 146 -8.90 15.91 -0.08
N HIS A 147 -9.60 15.81 1.06
CA HIS A 147 -9.82 16.95 1.97
C HIS A 147 -8.55 17.36 2.73
N GLN A 148 -7.60 16.44 2.94
CA GLN A 148 -6.27 16.78 3.47
C GLN A 148 -5.35 17.36 2.39
N ARG A 149 -5.36 16.82 1.17
CA ARG A 149 -4.63 17.40 0.01
C ARG A 149 -5.06 18.84 -0.27
N GLU A 150 -6.36 19.15 -0.21
CA GLU A 150 -6.83 20.53 -0.41
C GLU A 150 -6.39 21.48 0.72
N LYS A 151 -6.25 20.98 1.96
CA LYS A 151 -5.72 21.76 3.08
C LYS A 151 -4.21 21.97 2.93
N PHE A 152 -3.45 20.94 2.58
CA PHE A 152 -1.99 21.03 2.42
C PHE A 152 -1.59 21.98 1.27
N ILE A 153 -2.32 21.94 0.13
CA ILE A 153 -2.14 22.86 -0.99
C ILE A 153 -2.47 24.31 -0.57
N LYS A 154 -3.51 24.51 0.25
CA LYS A 154 -3.86 25.86 0.77
C LYS A 154 -2.80 26.40 1.73
N THR A 155 -2.14 25.55 2.53
CA THR A 155 -1.06 25.99 3.45
C THR A 155 0.20 26.39 2.67
N GLN A 156 0.60 25.63 1.66
CA GLN A 156 1.75 25.97 0.80
C GLN A 156 1.55 27.27 0.01
N ASP A 157 0.35 27.52 -0.52
CA ASP A 157 0.06 28.79 -1.23
C ASP A 157 0.12 30.00 -0.29
N LEU A 158 -0.24 29.82 0.99
CA LEU A 158 -0.16 30.86 2.03
C LEU A 158 1.29 31.15 2.45
N GLU A 159 2.11 30.12 2.64
CA GLU A 159 3.54 30.28 2.94
C GLU A 159 4.29 30.95 1.78
N THR A 160 3.98 30.57 0.54
CA THR A 160 4.60 31.17 -0.66
C THR A 160 4.23 32.66 -0.81
N LYS A 161 2.99 33.05 -0.45
CA LYS A 161 2.56 34.47 -0.47
C LYS A 161 3.19 35.32 0.64
N ILE A 162 3.44 34.74 1.81
CA ILE A 162 4.10 35.44 2.92
C ILE A 162 5.58 35.68 2.57
N SER A 163 6.26 34.69 1.97
CA SER A 163 7.66 34.85 1.53
C SER A 163 7.84 35.83 0.36
N ALA A 164 6.79 36.14 -0.40
CA ALA A 164 6.83 37.10 -1.51
C ALA A 164 6.51 38.56 -1.08
N GLN A 165 6.12 38.79 0.18
CA GLN A 165 5.79 40.10 0.73
C GLN A 165 6.83 40.66 1.72
N ILE A 166 7.93 39.92 1.96
CA ILE A 166 9.12 40.37 2.72
C ILE A 166 10.21 40.73 1.73
#